data_AF-A0A7G1I5C7-F1
#
_entry.id   AF-A0A7G1I5C7-F1
#
_cell.length_a   1.000
_cell.length_b   1.000
_cell.length_c   1.000
_cell.angle_alpha   90.00
_cell.angle_beta   90.00
_cell.angle_gamma   90.00
#
_symmetry.space_group_name_H-M   'P 1'
#
loop_
_entity.id
_entity.type
_entity.pdbx_description
1 polymer ?
#
loop_
_entity_poly.entity_id
_entity_poly.type
_entity_poly.pdbx_seq_one_letter_code
_entity_poly.pdbx_strand_id
1 'polypeptide(L)'
;MSTAVRYGPRPPQAQVDHEIDVTKAPIATEAVTVTYLTDPEIVAAVLPKPLEPADEPLVRVQLQRVRIEGRPPFGSAVFSVTARHGERRGDYPC
;
A
#
# COMPACT_ATOMS: atom_id res chain seq x y z
N MET A 1 -39.39 -1.38 -16.01
CA MET A 1 -38.78 -2.71 -16.26
C MET A 1 -37.27 -2.51 -16.31
N SER A 2 -36.52 -2.99 -15.32
CA SER A 2 -35.08 -2.77 -15.23
C SER A 2 -34.33 -3.85 -16.02
N THR A 3 -33.55 -3.43 -17.02
CA THR A 3 -32.70 -4.32 -17.82
C THR A 3 -31.54 -4.80 -16.96
N ALA A 4 -31.57 -6.07 -16.53
CA ALA A 4 -30.47 -6.68 -15.79
C ALA A 4 -29.26 -6.88 -16.73
N VAL A 5 -28.29 -5.96 -16.67
CA VAL A 5 -27.03 -6.06 -17.43
C VAL A 5 -26.18 -7.19 -16.82
N ARG A 6 -26.01 -8.28 -17.57
CA ARG A 6 -25.35 -9.52 -17.13
C ARG A 6 -23.88 -9.36 -16.71
N TYR A 7 -23.21 -8.31 -17.20
CA TYR A 7 -21.80 -7.99 -16.94
C TYR A 7 -21.57 -6.55 -16.44
N GLY A 8 -22.57 -5.96 -15.78
CA GLY A 8 -22.41 -4.64 -15.16
C GLY A 8 -21.47 -4.69 -13.94
N PRO A 9 -20.86 -3.56 -13.54
CA PRO A 9 -20.12 -3.49 -12.29
C PRO A 9 -21.01 -3.97 -11.14
N ARG A 10 -20.48 -4.90 -10.35
CA ARG A 10 -21.22 -5.49 -9.24
C ARG A 10 -21.63 -4.36 -8.27
N PRO A 11 -22.88 -4.36 -7.77
CA PRO A 11 -23.32 -3.34 -6.82
C PRO A 11 -22.37 -3.31 -5.60
N PRO A 12 -22.09 -2.12 -5.01
CA PRO A 12 -21.07 -1.96 -3.98
C PRO A 12 -21.22 -2.94 -2.81
N GLN A 13 -22.46 -3.27 -2.44
CA GLN A 13 -22.77 -4.19 -1.36
C GLN A 13 -22.29 -5.63 -1.63
N ALA A 14 -22.18 -6.04 -2.89
CA ALA A 14 -21.71 -7.37 -3.27
C ALA A 14 -20.22 -7.39 -3.68
N GLN A 15 -19.55 -6.23 -3.64
CA GLN A 15 -18.09 -6.12 -3.71
C GLN A 15 -17.43 -6.26 -2.33
N VAL A 16 -18.21 -6.32 -1.25
CA VAL A 16 -17.71 -6.54 0.11
C VAL A 16 -17.44 -8.03 0.29
N ASP A 17 -16.19 -8.37 0.60
CA ASP A 17 -15.80 -9.73 0.93
C ASP A 17 -16.01 -9.96 2.44
N HIS A 18 -17.09 -10.66 2.78
CA HIS A 18 -17.45 -10.96 4.16
C HIS A 18 -16.42 -11.85 4.87
N GLU A 19 -15.63 -12.63 4.13
CA GLU A 19 -14.57 -13.48 4.70
C GLU A 19 -13.38 -12.63 5.17
N ILE A 20 -13.07 -11.56 4.44
CA ILE A 20 -12.04 -10.58 4.81
C ILE A 20 -12.46 -9.80 6.07
N ASP A 21 -13.74 -9.45 6.22
CA ASP A 21 -14.21 -8.76 7.43
C ASP A 21 -14.10 -9.62 8.70
N VAL A 22 -14.34 -10.93 8.58
CA VAL A 22 -14.27 -11.87 9.71
C VAL A 22 -12.84 -12.14 10.17
N THR A 23 -11.85 -12.02 9.26
CA THR A 23 -10.44 -12.39 9.52
C THR A 23 -9.53 -11.20 9.84
N LYS A 24 -10.07 -9.98 9.95
CA LYS A 24 -9.33 -8.79 10.38
C LYS A 24 -8.94 -8.89 11.86
N ALA A 25 -7.75 -9.41 12.13
CA ALA A 25 -7.12 -9.23 13.42
C ALA A 25 -6.71 -7.75 13.59
N PRO A 26 -6.92 -7.13 14.76
CA PRO A 26 -6.42 -5.78 15.02
C PRO A 26 -4.88 -5.80 14.95
N ILE A 27 -4.32 -5.10 13.98
CA ILE A 27 -2.87 -4.90 13.84
C ILE A 27 -2.53 -3.58 14.54
N ALA A 28 -1.76 -3.67 15.62
CA ALA A 28 -1.20 -2.49 16.29
C ALA A 28 0.28 -2.35 15.94
N THR A 29 0.68 -1.16 15.50
CA THR A 29 2.03 -0.89 15.04
C THR A 29 2.58 0.37 15.71
N GLU A 30 3.78 0.27 16.28
CA GLU A 30 4.60 1.41 16.70
C GLU A 30 5.72 1.57 15.68
N ALA A 31 5.86 2.74 15.05
CA ALA A 31 6.86 2.94 14.00
C ALA A 31 7.63 4.25 14.16
N VAL A 32 8.94 4.20 13.90
CA VAL A 32 9.76 5.37 13.57
C VAL A 32 9.80 5.49 12.06
N THR A 33 9.44 6.66 11.54
CA THR A 33 9.45 6.94 10.10
C THR A 33 10.48 8.02 9.80
N VAL A 34 11.36 7.74 8.84
CA VAL A 34 12.31 8.71 8.29
C VAL A 34 11.97 8.90 6.82
N THR A 35 11.80 10.15 6.40
CA THR A 35 11.60 10.51 4.99
C THR A 35 12.74 11.42 4.56
N TYR A 36 13.36 11.13 3.42
CA TYR A 36 14.45 11.94 2.88
C TYR A 36 14.40 12.03 1.35
N LEU A 37 14.96 13.11 0.80
CA LEU A 37 15.15 13.31 -0.63
C LEU A 37 16.35 12.50 -1.13
N THR A 38 16.22 11.89 -2.31
CA THR A 38 17.30 11.16 -2.99
C THR A 38 17.35 11.53 -4.48
N ASP A 39 18.30 10.98 -5.24
CA ASP A 39 18.35 11.16 -6.69
C ASP A 39 17.15 10.49 -7.40
N PRO A 40 16.47 11.18 -8.34
CA PRO A 40 15.35 10.61 -9.10
C PRO A 40 15.68 9.33 -9.84
N GLU A 41 16.92 9.18 -10.31
CA GLU A 41 17.38 7.99 -11.03
C GLU A 41 17.39 6.74 -10.14
N ILE A 42 17.69 6.90 -8.84
CA ILE A 42 17.66 5.81 -7.86
C ILE A 42 16.22 5.35 -7.63
N VAL A 43 15.27 6.29 -7.51
CA VAL A 43 13.83 5.96 -7.40
C VAL A 43 13.35 5.24 -8.66
N ALA A 44 13.68 5.75 -9.84
CA ALA A 44 13.28 5.13 -11.11
C ALA A 44 13.82 3.70 -11.27
N ALA A 45 15.03 3.42 -10.78
CA ALA A 45 15.66 2.10 -10.91
C ALA A 45 14.96 0.99 -10.13
N VAL A 46 14.25 1.30 -9.05
CA VAL A 46 13.56 0.30 -8.21
C VAL A 46 12.07 0.15 -8.53
N LEU A 47 11.51 1.04 -9.36
CA LEU A 47 10.09 1.00 -9.71
C LEU A 47 9.83 0.00 -10.84
N PRO A 48 8.99 -1.02 -10.62
CA PRO A 48 8.55 -1.89 -11.70
C PRO A 48 7.56 -1.12 -12.60
N LYS A 49 7.56 -1.42 -13.90
CA LYS A 49 6.48 -0.97 -14.79
C LYS A 49 5.14 -1.50 -14.28
N PRO A 50 4.04 -0.72 -14.35
CA PRO A 50 3.90 0.60 -14.97
C PRO A 50 4.08 1.80 -14.00
N LEU A 51 4.76 1.63 -12.87
CA LEU A 51 4.98 2.72 -11.92
C LEU A 51 6.04 3.69 -12.43
N GLU A 52 5.81 4.97 -12.19
CA GLU A 52 6.71 6.06 -12.52
C GLU A 52 7.09 6.82 -11.24
N PRO A 53 8.28 7.44 -11.15
CA PRO A 53 8.61 8.30 -10.02
C PRO A 53 7.57 9.41 -9.82
N ALA A 54 7.27 9.73 -8.56
CA ALA A 54 6.53 10.95 -8.25
C ALA A 54 7.37 12.22 -8.50
N ASP A 55 6.74 13.39 -8.45
CA ASP A 55 7.42 14.67 -8.71
C ASP A 55 8.61 14.91 -7.77
N GLU A 56 8.47 14.51 -6.51
CA GLU A 56 9.56 14.53 -5.53
C GLU A 56 10.10 13.11 -5.30
N PRO A 57 11.42 12.90 -5.45
CA PRO A 57 12.07 11.60 -5.26
C PRO A 57 12.34 11.32 -3.77
N LEU A 58 11.29 11.03 -3.02
CA LEU A 58 11.40 10.75 -1.59
C LEU A 58 11.54 9.26 -1.34
N VAL A 59 12.43 8.91 -0.41
CA VAL A 59 12.48 7.60 0.22
C VAL A 59 11.87 7.72 1.61
N ARG A 60 11.00 6.77 1.96
CA ARG A 60 10.47 6.58 3.30
C ARG A 60 10.97 5.27 3.88
N VAL A 61 11.60 5.35 5.04
CA VAL A 61 12.04 4.20 5.83
C VAL A 61 11.16 4.09 7.07
N GLN A 62 10.55 2.93 7.27
CA GLN A 62 9.74 2.63 8.44
C GLN A 62 10.36 1.50 9.22
N LEU A 63 10.69 1.76 10.49
CA LEU A 63 11.15 0.78 11.45
C LEU A 63 10.04 0.59 12.47
N GLN A 64 9.46 -0.60 12.53
CA GLN A 64 8.22 -0.82 13.25
C GLN A 64 8.22 -2.08 14.12
N ARG A 65 7.54 -1.98 15.25
CA ARG A 65 7.14 -3.11 16.08
C ARG A 65 5.68 -3.42 15.80
N VAL A 66 5.41 -4.64 15.35
CA VAL A 66 4.09 -5.12 14.96
C VAL A 66 3.55 -6.06 16.02
N ARG A 67 2.28 -5.85 16.40
CA ARG A 67 1.51 -6.73 17.29
C ARG A 67 0.23 -7.14 16.57
N ILE A 68 0.03 -8.46 16.45
CA ILE A 68 -1.17 -9.07 15.86
C ILE A 68 -1.73 -10.02 16.91
N GLU A 69 -3.04 -9.97 17.14
CA GLU A 69 -3.71 -10.86 18.08
C GLU A 69 -3.44 -12.34 17.74
N GLY A 70 -3.14 -13.14 18.77
CA GLY A 70 -2.82 -14.56 18.62
C GLY A 70 -1.45 -14.86 18.00
N ARG A 71 -0.59 -13.86 17.76
CA ARG A 71 0.78 -14.05 17.25
C ARG A 71 1.82 -13.38 18.15
N PRO A 72 3.03 -13.95 18.29
CA PRO A 72 4.14 -13.26 18.93
C PRO A 72 4.46 -11.93 18.26
N PRO A 73 4.82 -10.87 19.01
CA PRO A 73 5.23 -9.59 18.44
C PRO A 73 6.50 -9.75 17.61
N PHE A 74 6.61 -8.97 16.54
CA PHE A 74 7.80 -8.99 15.67
C PHE A 74 8.19 -7.59 15.17
N GLY A 75 9.46 -7.44 14.80
CA GLY A 75 9.97 -6.24 14.16
C GLY A 75 9.81 -6.31 12.64
N SER A 76 9.60 -5.17 11.99
CA SER A 76 9.60 -5.03 10.55
C SER A 76 10.34 -3.74 10.17
N ALA A 77 11.03 -3.79 9.03
CA ALA A 77 11.61 -2.62 8.40
C ALA A 77 11.15 -2.60 6.94
N VAL A 78 10.75 -1.43 6.45
CA VAL A 78 10.31 -1.25 5.05
C VAL A 78 10.95 0.00 4.49
N PHE A 79 11.55 -0.15 3.31
CA PHE A 79 11.90 0.98 2.45
C PHE A 79 10.77 1.17 1.45
N SER A 80 10.42 2.42 1.18
CA SER A 80 9.45 2.76 0.14
C SER A 80 9.91 4.00 -0.59
N VAL A 81 9.60 4.07 -1.88
CA VAL A 81 9.85 5.26 -2.69
C VAL A 81 8.53 5.87 -3.14
N THR A 82 8.49 7.20 -3.27
CA THR A 82 7.31 7.88 -3.81
C THR A 82 7.14 7.53 -5.30
N ALA A 83 5.95 7.09 -5.65
CA ALA A 83 5.61 6.60 -6.96
C ALA A 83 4.25 7.16 -7.42
N ARG A 84 4.01 7.10 -8.73
CA ARG A 84 2.71 7.35 -9.32
C ARG A 84 2.33 6.31 -10.37
N HIS A 85 1.03 6.11 -10.50
CA HIS A 85 0.41 5.34 -11.57
C HIS A 85 -0.68 6.21 -12.22
N GLY A 86 -0.37 6.80 -13.38
CA GLY A 86 -1.16 7.90 -13.93
C GLY A 86 -1.22 9.06 -12.93
N GLU A 87 -2.44 9.54 -12.63
CA GLU A 87 -2.70 10.62 -11.67
C GLU A 87 -2.61 10.18 -10.20
N ARG A 88 -2.56 8.86 -9.92
CA ARG A 88 -2.57 8.35 -8.54
C ARG A 88 -1.17 8.36 -7.96
N ARG A 89 -0.96 9.14 -6.89
CA ARG A 89 0.27 9.18 -6.09
C ARG A 89 0.20 8.19 -4.92
N GLY A 90 1.36 7.67 -4.53
CA GLY A 90 1.51 6.81 -3.35
C GLY A 90 2.96 6.42 -3.12
N ASP A 91 3.18 5.38 -2.34
CA ASP A 91 4.50 4.83 -2.09
C ASP A 91 4.58 3.38 -2.56
N TYR A 92 5.70 3.03 -3.17
CA TYR A 92 6.02 1.67 -3.57
C TYR A 92 7.06 1.09 -2.59
N PRO A 93 6.72 0.02 -1.85
CA PRO A 93 7.70 -0.68 -1.02
C PRO A 93 8.68 -1.49 -1.90
N CYS A 94 9.98 -1.33 -1.64
CA CYS A 94 11.08 -1.94 -2.41
C CYS A 94 12.02 -2.77 -1.53
#